data_AF-A0A9E4G1N9-F1
#
_entry.id   AF-A0A9E4G1N9-F1
#
_cell.length_a   1.000
_cell.length_b   1.000
_cell.length_c   1.000
_cell.angle_alpha   90.00
_cell.angle_beta   90.00
_cell.angle_gamma   90.00
#
_symmetry.space_group_name_H-M   'P 1'
#
loop_
_entity.id
_entity.type
_entity.pdbx_description
1 polymer ?
#
loop_
_entity_poly.entity_id
_entity_poly.type
_entity_poly.pdbx_seq_one_letter_code
_entity_poly.pdbx_strand_id
1 'polypeptide(L)'
;MGLEDTIAEAIVMGMDELAGNPQKAVEAAMDCGSAGQWIKQETTKLALIGGAEMVVPGLHAFTIPTGISYLLHKMGYISWGIGALKGAYVVETEAYSDLRNILTVWANEGDFNASLLEHLAISLEALRWALSEEGQAAMPALLVSADDNTTVRTYHILQKLAENLVAGDERGYAALQAMTGEEAAADLLASAKKNVQHLNTEVMLTRPLGRKVSRRLASRLASRIGTRIPARMIVGFLPVAGAFANAFLNVQTIRSMAESAEKYYDRRLRREHLDLASS
;
A
#
# COMPACT_ATOMS: atom_id res chain seq x y z
N MET A 1 -15.11 26.30 6.70
CA MET A 1 -14.61 25.08 6.02
C MET A 1 -15.47 23.92 6.49
N GLY A 2 -15.97 23.08 5.58
CA GLY A 2 -16.79 21.93 5.97
C GLY A 2 -15.96 20.87 6.71
N LEU A 3 -16.62 20.00 7.49
CA LEU A 3 -15.97 18.83 8.08
C LEU A 3 -15.35 17.94 6.99
N GLU A 4 -16.04 17.76 5.88
CA GLU A 4 -15.55 16.99 4.72
C GLU A 4 -14.28 17.60 4.11
N ASP A 5 -14.22 18.93 3.96
CA ASP A 5 -13.02 19.63 3.47
C ASP A 5 -11.84 19.43 4.41
N THR A 6 -12.09 19.50 5.72
CA THR A 6 -11.05 19.30 6.75
C THR A 6 -10.53 17.87 6.75
N ILE A 7 -11.42 16.88 6.61
CA ILE A 7 -11.03 15.47 6.49
C ILE A 7 -10.26 15.25 5.19
N ALA A 8 -10.72 15.81 4.07
CA ALA A 8 -10.05 15.69 2.78
C ALA A 8 -8.65 16.32 2.80
N GLU A 9 -8.50 17.48 3.43
CA GLU A 9 -7.19 18.13 3.62
C GLU A 9 -6.29 17.30 4.52
N ALA A 10 -6.80 16.78 5.63
CA ALA A 10 -6.06 15.88 6.53
C ALA A 10 -5.64 14.57 5.84
N ILE A 11 -6.47 14.01 4.95
CA ILE A 11 -6.12 12.85 4.13
C ILE A 11 -5.00 13.19 3.14
N VAL A 12 -5.10 14.34 2.47
CA VAL A 12 -4.08 14.79 1.50
C VAL A 12 -2.75 15.05 2.20
N MET A 13 -2.75 15.76 3.33
CA MET A 13 -1.55 15.99 4.13
C MET A 13 -1.02 14.69 4.73
N GLY A 14 -1.92 13.80 5.15
CA GLY A 14 -1.56 12.58 5.86
C GLY A 14 -1.04 11.46 4.97
N MET A 15 -1.50 11.34 3.72
CA MET A 15 -1.03 10.26 2.86
C MET A 15 0.43 10.41 2.43
N ASP A 16 0.95 11.64 2.34
CA ASP A 16 2.31 11.88 1.86
C ASP A 16 3.38 11.65 2.94
N GLU A 17 3.02 11.80 4.22
CA GLU A 17 3.94 11.69 5.37
C GLU A 17 3.60 10.58 6.36
N LEU A 18 2.33 10.16 6.47
CA LEU A 18 1.85 9.44 7.65
C LEU A 18 1.66 7.95 7.43
N ALA A 19 1.63 7.42 6.20
CA ALA A 19 1.53 5.97 6.01
C ALA A 19 2.69 5.21 6.72
N GLY A 20 3.82 5.88 6.93
CA GLY A 20 4.94 5.39 7.72
C GLY A 20 6.02 4.75 6.86
N ASN A 21 6.78 3.82 7.45
CA ASN A 21 7.83 3.11 6.74
C ASN A 21 7.30 1.72 6.30
N PRO A 22 7.13 1.46 4.99
CA PRO A 22 6.65 0.18 4.48
C PRO A 22 7.59 -0.98 4.82
N GLN A 23 8.90 -0.74 4.86
CA GLN A 23 9.88 -1.77 5.23
C GLN A 23 9.64 -2.29 6.65
N LYS A 24 9.41 -1.39 7.62
CA LYS A 24 9.07 -1.78 9.00
C LYS A 24 7.75 -2.54 9.11
N ALA A 25 6.82 -2.31 8.18
CA ALA A 25 5.57 -3.04 8.13
C ALA A 25 5.79 -4.46 7.58
N VAL A 26 6.59 -4.58 6.52
CA VAL A 26 6.99 -5.86 5.93
C VAL A 26 7.73 -6.70 6.97
N GLU A 27 8.79 -6.17 7.57
CA GLU A 27 9.59 -6.88 8.60
C GLU A 27 8.71 -7.40 9.75
N ALA A 28 7.89 -6.54 10.34
CA ALA A 28 7.01 -6.94 11.45
C ALA A 28 5.89 -7.90 11.03
N ALA A 29 5.43 -7.84 9.79
CA ALA A 29 4.43 -8.76 9.27
C ALA A 29 5.01 -10.14 9.01
N MET A 30 6.28 -10.23 8.58
CA MET A 30 6.95 -11.52 8.33
C MET A 30 7.13 -12.36 9.60
N ASP A 31 7.08 -11.75 10.79
CA ASP A 31 7.01 -12.46 12.07
C ASP A 31 5.65 -13.16 12.32
N CYS A 32 4.62 -12.84 11.51
CA CYS A 32 3.31 -13.47 11.56
C CYS A 32 3.22 -14.62 10.56
N GLY A 33 2.52 -15.70 10.91
CA GLY A 33 2.33 -16.84 10.00
C GLY A 33 1.26 -16.62 8.92
N SER A 34 0.46 -15.54 9.00
CA SER A 34 -0.62 -15.26 8.03
C SER A 34 -1.13 -13.83 8.12
N ALA A 35 -1.74 -13.34 7.02
CA ALA A 35 -2.41 -12.05 6.97
C ALA A 35 -3.51 -11.92 8.04
N GLY A 36 -4.27 -12.98 8.31
CA GLY A 36 -5.31 -12.98 9.35
C GLY A 36 -4.75 -12.78 10.76
N GLN A 37 -3.61 -13.41 11.10
CA GLN A 37 -2.92 -13.19 12.37
C GLN A 37 -2.40 -11.75 12.48
N TRP A 38 -1.79 -11.23 11.41
CA TRP A 38 -1.31 -9.85 11.32
C TRP A 38 -2.43 -8.82 11.53
N ILE A 39 -3.55 -8.96 10.80
CA ILE A 39 -4.72 -8.09 10.95
C ILE A 39 -5.27 -8.15 12.38
N LYS A 40 -5.38 -9.35 12.96
CA LYS A 40 -5.85 -9.52 14.34
C LYS A 40 -4.93 -8.83 15.35
N GLN A 41 -3.61 -8.97 15.20
CA GLN A 41 -2.63 -8.31 16.06
C GLN A 41 -2.77 -6.78 15.98
N GLU A 42 -2.77 -6.21 14.78
CA GLU A 42 -2.78 -4.75 14.61
C GLU A 42 -4.13 -4.12 14.96
N THR A 43 -5.25 -4.80 14.68
CA THR A 43 -6.57 -4.35 15.14
C THR A 43 -6.71 -4.38 16.66
N THR A 44 -6.07 -5.35 17.34
CA THR A 44 -6.02 -5.39 18.81
C THR A 44 -5.25 -4.18 19.36
N LYS A 45 -4.08 -3.86 18.80
CA LYS A 45 -3.30 -2.66 19.18
C LYS A 45 -4.10 -1.37 18.98
N LEU A 46 -4.80 -1.26 17.86
CA LEU A 46 -5.63 -0.10 17.55
C LEU A 46 -6.81 0.06 18.52
N ALA A 47 -7.49 -1.04 18.88
CA ALA A 47 -8.60 -0.99 19.83
C ALA A 47 -8.17 -0.44 21.19
N LEU A 48 -6.97 -0.81 21.64
CA LEU A 48 -6.38 -0.30 22.90
C LEU A 48 -6.12 1.22 22.82
N ILE A 49 -5.59 1.71 21.70
CA ILE A 49 -5.24 3.12 21.52
C ILE A 49 -6.48 4.00 21.32
N GLY A 50 -7.44 3.55 20.50
CA GLY A 50 -8.68 4.30 20.26
C GLY A 50 -9.55 4.46 21.51
N GLY A 51 -9.42 3.55 22.48
CA GLY A 51 -10.05 3.69 23.80
C GLY A 51 -9.41 4.79 24.66
N ALA A 52 -8.10 4.99 24.57
CA ALA A 52 -7.36 5.97 25.37
C ALA A 52 -7.61 7.42 24.91
N GLU A 53 -7.73 7.68 23.61
CA GLU A 53 -7.93 9.04 23.05
C GLU A 53 -9.24 9.70 23.51
N MET A 54 -10.26 8.89 23.84
CA MET A 54 -11.59 9.37 24.22
C MET A 54 -11.74 9.69 25.71
N VAL A 55 -10.70 9.44 26.53
CA VAL A 55 -10.76 9.61 27.98
C VAL A 55 -10.55 11.07 28.41
N VAL A 56 -10.00 11.94 27.55
CA VAL A 56 -9.68 13.34 27.91
C VAL A 56 -10.78 14.30 27.42
N PRO A 57 -11.65 14.82 28.30
CA PRO A 57 -12.72 15.73 27.90
C PRO A 57 -12.17 17.06 27.39
N GLY A 58 -12.78 17.62 26.34
CA GLY A 58 -12.48 18.96 25.82
C GLY A 58 -11.34 19.04 24.79
N LEU A 59 -10.59 17.95 24.57
CA LEU A 59 -9.54 17.87 23.53
C LEU A 59 -10.03 17.29 22.20
N HIS A 60 -11.29 16.81 22.14
CA HIS A 60 -11.83 16.04 21.01
C HIS A 60 -11.73 16.72 19.64
N ALA A 61 -11.85 18.05 19.57
CA ALA A 61 -11.75 18.78 18.30
C ALA A 61 -10.31 18.78 17.73
N PHE A 62 -9.30 18.80 18.62
CA PHE A 62 -7.89 18.77 18.23
C PHE A 62 -7.39 17.35 17.98
N THR A 63 -8.02 16.33 18.56
CA THR A 63 -7.66 14.93 18.35
C THR A 63 -8.23 14.34 17.07
N ILE A 64 -9.23 14.97 16.42
CA ILE A 64 -9.81 14.44 15.16
C ILE A 64 -8.75 14.33 14.05
N PRO A 65 -7.98 15.39 13.71
CA PRO A 65 -6.93 15.27 12.69
C PRO A 65 -5.88 14.22 13.08
N THR A 66 -5.42 14.22 14.33
CA THR A 66 -4.43 13.25 14.83
C THR A 66 -4.95 11.81 14.77
N GLY A 67 -6.20 11.57 15.14
CA GLY A 67 -6.83 10.25 15.08
C GLY A 67 -7.01 9.76 13.64
N ILE A 68 -7.41 10.64 12.71
CA ILE A 68 -7.50 10.32 11.28
C ILE A 68 -6.10 9.99 10.72
N SER A 69 -5.10 10.81 11.04
CA SER A 69 -3.71 10.60 10.68
C SER A 69 -3.17 9.26 11.19
N TYR A 70 -3.42 8.93 12.45
CA TYR A 70 -3.04 7.66 13.05
C TYR A 70 -3.78 6.48 12.39
N LEU A 71 -5.06 6.64 12.09
CA LEU A 71 -5.84 5.62 11.41
C LEU A 71 -5.30 5.38 9.99
N LEU A 72 -4.98 6.42 9.22
CA LEU A 72 -4.37 6.31 7.88
C LEU A 72 -2.99 5.65 7.95
N HIS A 73 -2.17 6.01 8.95
CA HIS A 73 -0.91 5.33 9.23
C HIS A 73 -1.12 3.83 9.42
N LYS A 74 -2.07 3.44 10.28
CA LYS A 74 -2.39 2.04 10.54
C LYS A 74 -2.99 1.33 9.33
N MET A 75 -3.78 2.02 8.51
CA MET A 75 -4.26 1.45 7.23
C MET A 75 -3.10 1.11 6.31
N GLY A 76 -2.14 2.02 6.12
CA GLY A 76 -0.93 1.77 5.33
C GLY A 76 -0.13 0.60 5.89
N TYR A 77 0.23 0.68 7.16
CA TYR A 77 1.02 -0.32 7.86
C TYR A 77 0.41 -1.74 7.78
N ILE A 78 -0.90 -1.87 7.98
CA ILE A 78 -1.57 -3.17 7.89
C ILE A 78 -1.59 -3.66 6.44
N SER A 79 -1.93 -2.78 5.49
CA SER A 79 -2.03 -3.12 4.07
C SER A 79 -0.70 -3.64 3.51
N TRP A 80 0.41 -2.98 3.81
CA TRP A 80 1.74 -3.41 3.37
C TRP A 80 2.14 -4.76 3.96
N GLY A 81 1.83 -4.99 5.23
CA GLY A 81 2.06 -6.30 5.86
C GLY A 81 1.23 -7.42 5.20
N ILE A 82 -0.01 -7.14 4.78
CA ILE A 82 -0.83 -8.09 4.00
C ILE A 82 -0.16 -8.39 2.65
N GLY A 83 0.36 -7.37 1.96
CA GLY A 83 1.08 -7.53 0.71
C GLY A 83 2.28 -8.47 0.86
N ALA A 84 3.11 -8.22 1.87
CA ALA A 84 4.26 -9.08 2.16
C ALA A 84 3.85 -10.53 2.44
N LEU A 85 2.87 -10.74 3.31
CA LEU A 85 2.37 -12.07 3.66
C LEU A 85 1.68 -12.81 2.50
N LYS A 86 1.24 -12.08 1.46
CA LYS A 86 0.73 -12.65 0.20
C LYS A 86 1.82 -12.84 -0.87
N GLY A 87 3.09 -12.59 -0.53
CA GLY A 87 4.21 -12.71 -1.45
C GLY A 87 4.21 -11.63 -2.54
N ALA A 88 3.70 -10.44 -2.25
CA ALA A 88 3.79 -9.28 -3.12
C ALA A 88 4.90 -8.33 -2.66
N TYR A 89 5.64 -7.79 -3.62
CA TYR A 89 6.57 -6.70 -3.35
C TYR A 89 5.79 -5.41 -3.13
N VAL A 90 5.93 -4.80 -1.96
CA VAL A 90 5.21 -3.57 -1.60
C VAL A 90 5.79 -2.38 -2.36
N VAL A 91 4.98 -1.77 -3.22
CA VAL A 91 5.42 -0.63 -4.06
C VAL A 91 5.03 0.68 -3.39
N GLU A 92 6.00 1.36 -2.79
CA GLU A 92 5.84 2.70 -2.21
C GLU A 92 7.02 3.59 -2.61
N THR A 93 6.84 4.32 -3.70
CA THR A 93 7.83 5.21 -4.30
C THR A 93 7.30 6.64 -4.36
N GLU A 94 8.07 7.58 -4.92
CA GLU A 94 7.54 8.93 -5.17
C GLU A 94 6.40 8.94 -6.19
N ALA A 95 6.47 8.06 -7.20
CA ALA A 95 5.54 8.05 -8.32
C ALA A 95 4.37 7.06 -8.14
N TYR A 96 4.59 5.96 -7.42
CA TYR A 96 3.66 4.83 -7.32
C TYR A 96 3.45 4.42 -5.86
N SER A 97 2.22 4.03 -5.52
CA SER A 97 1.83 3.65 -4.16
C SER A 97 0.74 2.58 -4.20
N ASP A 98 1.05 1.40 -3.66
CA ASP A 98 0.07 0.34 -3.41
C ASP A 98 -1.07 0.86 -2.53
N LEU A 99 -0.75 1.62 -1.48
CA LEU A 99 -1.74 2.19 -0.58
C LEU A 99 -2.79 3.03 -1.33
N ARG A 100 -2.40 3.79 -2.35
CA ARG A 100 -3.33 4.57 -3.17
C ARG A 100 -4.28 3.68 -3.96
N ASN A 101 -3.78 2.59 -4.55
CA ASN A 101 -4.62 1.61 -5.24
C ASN A 101 -5.57 0.90 -4.28
N ILE A 102 -5.09 0.52 -3.10
CA ILE A 102 -5.91 -0.13 -2.06
C ILE A 102 -6.99 0.82 -1.57
N LEU A 103 -6.67 2.09 -1.33
CA LEU A 103 -7.66 3.11 -0.98
C LEU A 103 -8.66 3.35 -2.10
N THR A 104 -8.25 3.19 -3.36
CA THR A 104 -9.16 3.25 -4.51
C THR A 104 -10.13 2.08 -4.51
N VAL A 105 -9.65 0.85 -4.29
CA VAL A 105 -10.49 -0.35 -4.12
C VAL A 105 -11.43 -0.15 -2.92
N TRP A 106 -10.91 0.32 -1.79
CA TRP A 106 -11.69 0.57 -0.59
C TRP A 106 -12.76 1.62 -0.81
N ALA A 107 -12.43 2.75 -1.43
CA ALA A 107 -13.39 3.80 -1.77
C ALA A 107 -14.49 3.31 -2.73
N ASN A 108 -14.17 2.35 -3.61
CA ASN A 108 -15.10 1.71 -4.54
C ASN A 108 -15.86 0.53 -3.91
N GLU A 109 -16.27 0.64 -2.65
CA GLU A 109 -17.03 -0.42 -1.94
C GLU A 109 -16.30 -1.76 -1.83
N GLY A 110 -14.98 -1.76 -2.00
CA GLY A 110 -14.18 -2.97 -2.06
C GLY A 110 -14.34 -3.73 -3.38
N ASP A 111 -15.02 -3.16 -4.39
CA ASP A 111 -15.09 -3.74 -5.73
C ASP A 111 -13.79 -3.49 -6.49
N PHE A 112 -13.18 -4.58 -6.96
CA PHE A 112 -11.90 -4.52 -7.66
C PHE A 112 -12.15 -4.19 -9.12
N ASN A 113 -11.71 -3.00 -9.55
CA ASN A 113 -11.75 -2.60 -10.94
C ASN A 113 -10.37 -2.10 -11.36
N ALA A 114 -9.68 -2.90 -12.18
CA ALA A 114 -8.33 -2.60 -12.66
C ALA A 114 -8.25 -1.25 -13.42
N SER A 115 -9.32 -0.85 -14.13
CA SER A 115 -9.31 0.41 -14.89
C SER A 115 -9.30 1.67 -14.01
N LEU A 116 -9.56 1.52 -12.71
CA LEU A 116 -9.48 2.61 -11.73
C LEU A 116 -8.12 2.68 -11.03
N LEU A 117 -7.29 1.64 -11.19
CA LEU A 117 -6.00 1.53 -10.51
C LEU A 117 -4.91 2.20 -11.34
N GLU A 118 -3.86 2.66 -10.66
CA GLU A 118 -2.67 3.18 -11.33
C GLU A 118 -1.78 2.04 -11.85
N HIS A 119 -1.72 0.94 -11.09
CA HIS A 119 -1.01 -0.28 -11.42
C HIS A 119 -1.57 -1.46 -10.61
N LEU A 120 -1.30 -2.67 -11.07
CA LEU A 120 -1.54 -3.90 -10.32
C LEU A 120 -0.46 -4.09 -9.26
N ALA A 121 -0.76 -4.86 -8.21
CA ALA A 121 0.25 -5.33 -7.27
C ALA A 121 1.28 -6.19 -8.02
N ILE A 122 2.52 -6.25 -7.53
CA ILE A 122 3.59 -7.04 -8.15
C ILE A 122 3.93 -8.21 -7.23
N SER A 123 3.83 -9.45 -7.72
CA SER A 123 4.31 -10.61 -6.96
C SER A 123 5.84 -10.63 -6.88
N LEU A 124 6.37 -11.22 -5.81
CA LEU A 124 7.79 -11.51 -5.72
C LEU A 124 8.28 -12.44 -6.84
N GLU A 125 7.43 -13.35 -7.32
CA GLU A 125 7.77 -14.22 -8.45
C GLU A 125 7.94 -13.44 -9.74
N ALA A 126 7.05 -12.48 -10.02
CA ALA A 126 7.18 -11.56 -11.15
C ALA A 126 8.47 -10.72 -11.05
N LEU A 127 8.79 -10.20 -9.85
CA LEU A 127 10.03 -9.46 -9.61
C LEU A 127 11.27 -10.34 -9.81
N ARG A 128 11.28 -11.56 -9.27
CA ARG A 128 12.36 -12.54 -9.46
C ARG A 128 12.56 -12.89 -10.92
N TRP A 129 11.47 -13.08 -11.66
CA TRP A 129 11.51 -13.30 -13.10
C TRP A 129 12.10 -12.08 -13.82
N ALA A 130 11.67 -10.86 -13.48
CA ALA A 130 12.21 -9.63 -14.08
C ALA A 130 13.70 -9.40 -13.76
N LEU A 131 14.21 -9.98 -12.66
CA LEU A 131 15.63 -9.98 -12.30
C LEU A 131 16.44 -11.08 -13.02
N SER A 132 15.77 -12.07 -13.63
CA SER A 132 16.42 -13.15 -14.38
C SER A 132 16.82 -12.71 -15.80
N GLU A 133 17.71 -13.48 -16.44
CA GLU A 133 18.12 -13.23 -17.83
C GLU A 133 16.93 -13.27 -18.80
N GLU A 134 16.08 -14.30 -18.66
CA GLU A 134 14.86 -14.49 -19.45
C GLU A 134 13.93 -13.28 -19.34
N GLY A 135 13.63 -12.83 -18.12
CA GLY A 135 12.73 -11.71 -17.90
C GLY A 135 13.28 -10.37 -18.38
N GLN A 136 14.60 -10.14 -18.26
CA GLN A 136 15.23 -8.95 -18.79
C GLN A 136 15.18 -8.90 -20.32
N ALA A 137 15.38 -10.03 -20.99
CA ALA A 137 15.28 -10.13 -22.44
C ALA A 137 13.83 -9.91 -22.95
N ALA A 138 12.83 -10.40 -22.21
CA ALA A 138 11.42 -10.31 -22.59
C ALA A 138 10.77 -8.94 -22.28
N MET A 139 11.28 -8.19 -21.31
CA MET A 139 10.66 -6.94 -20.82
C MET A 139 10.36 -5.90 -21.91
N PRO A 140 11.25 -5.62 -22.88
CA PRO A 140 10.96 -4.64 -23.94
C PRO A 140 9.74 -5.02 -24.79
N ALA A 141 9.55 -6.31 -25.08
CA ALA A 141 8.40 -6.78 -25.84
C ALA A 141 7.09 -6.65 -25.03
N LEU A 142 7.13 -6.99 -23.74
CA LEU A 142 5.98 -6.85 -22.84
C LEU A 142 5.43 -5.43 -22.80
N LEU A 143 6.31 -4.43 -22.69
CA LEU A 143 5.95 -3.02 -22.64
C LEU A 143 5.22 -2.53 -23.90
N VAL A 144 5.51 -3.13 -25.06
CA VAL A 144 4.87 -2.79 -26.34
C VAL A 144 3.58 -3.58 -26.55
N SER A 145 3.49 -4.80 -26.00
CA SER A 145 2.38 -5.74 -26.23
C SER A 145 1.11 -5.44 -25.41
N ALA A 146 1.22 -4.74 -24.28
CA ALA A 146 0.09 -4.51 -23.39
C ALA A 146 -0.95 -3.55 -24.00
N ASP A 147 -2.23 -3.92 -23.89
CA ASP A 147 -3.36 -3.22 -24.50
C ASP A 147 -4.04 -2.21 -23.58
N ASP A 148 -3.83 -2.33 -22.26
CA ASP A 148 -4.36 -1.40 -21.26
C ASP A 148 -3.27 -0.64 -20.49
N ASN A 149 -3.59 0.60 -20.14
CA ASN A 149 -2.67 1.51 -19.45
C ASN A 149 -2.21 1.01 -18.07
N THR A 150 -3.03 0.24 -17.37
CA THR A 150 -2.72 -0.28 -16.03
C THR A 150 -1.64 -1.35 -16.14
N THR A 151 -1.77 -2.26 -17.11
CA THR A 151 -0.77 -3.30 -17.38
C THR A 151 0.55 -2.68 -17.87
N VAL A 152 0.51 -1.75 -18.82
CA VAL A 152 1.71 -1.02 -19.28
C VAL A 152 2.46 -0.37 -18.11
N ARG A 153 1.74 0.33 -17.22
CA ARG A 153 2.34 0.95 -16.03
C ARG A 153 2.90 -0.10 -15.07
N THR A 154 2.19 -1.21 -14.87
CA THR A 154 2.66 -2.29 -14.00
C THR A 154 3.96 -2.89 -14.52
N TYR A 155 4.10 -3.11 -15.82
CA TYR A 155 5.35 -3.58 -16.44
C TYR A 155 6.49 -2.56 -16.31
N HIS A 156 6.21 -1.27 -16.50
CA HIS A 156 7.20 -0.22 -16.25
C HIS A 156 7.67 -0.19 -14.80
N ILE A 157 6.76 -0.33 -13.83
CA ILE A 157 7.13 -0.40 -12.41
C ILE A 157 7.98 -1.64 -12.14
N LEU A 158 7.58 -2.80 -12.66
CA LEU A 158 8.33 -4.05 -12.52
C LEU A 158 9.76 -3.91 -13.05
N GLN A 159 9.93 -3.36 -14.25
CA GLN A 159 11.23 -3.08 -14.84
C GLN A 159 12.05 -2.13 -13.95
N LYS A 160 11.45 -1.02 -13.50
CA LYS A 160 12.14 -0.02 -12.66
C LYS A 160 12.57 -0.58 -11.32
N LEU A 161 11.75 -1.43 -10.71
CA LEU A 161 12.13 -2.11 -9.46
C LEU A 161 13.33 -3.03 -9.68
N ALA A 162 13.35 -3.82 -10.75
CA ALA A 162 14.48 -4.68 -11.09
C ALA A 162 15.76 -3.86 -11.34
N GLU A 163 15.66 -2.78 -12.13
CA GLU A 163 16.78 -1.86 -12.40
C GLU A 163 17.33 -1.22 -11.12
N ASN A 164 16.44 -0.68 -10.27
CA ASN A 164 16.82 -0.02 -9.02
C ASN A 164 17.51 -0.99 -8.04
N LEU A 165 17.00 -2.21 -7.91
CA LEU A 165 17.64 -3.24 -7.08
C LEU A 165 19.05 -3.53 -7.56
N VAL A 166 19.23 -3.71 -8.87
CA VAL A 166 20.55 -3.96 -9.47
C VAL A 166 21.50 -2.77 -9.29
N ALA A 167 20.97 -1.54 -9.37
CA ALA A 167 21.70 -0.31 -9.10
C ALA A 167 22.05 -0.10 -7.61
N GLY A 168 21.59 -0.98 -6.71
CA GLY A 168 21.94 -0.95 -5.29
C GLY A 168 20.93 -0.19 -4.43
N ASP A 169 19.64 -0.20 -4.78
CA ASP A 169 18.59 0.29 -3.88
C ASP A 169 18.55 -0.51 -2.57
N GLU A 170 19.16 0.04 -1.53
CA GLU A 170 19.27 -0.57 -0.20
C GLU A 170 17.91 -0.86 0.41
N ARG A 171 16.91 0.01 0.20
CA ARG A 171 15.57 -0.16 0.78
C ARG A 171 14.85 -1.31 0.11
N GLY A 172 14.91 -1.38 -1.22
CA GLY A 172 14.33 -2.49 -1.97
C GLY A 172 15.01 -3.81 -1.64
N TYR A 173 16.33 -3.81 -1.49
CA TYR A 173 17.08 -5.01 -1.11
C TYR A 173 16.71 -5.50 0.29
N ALA A 174 16.60 -4.59 1.28
CA ALA A 174 16.17 -4.95 2.63
C ALA A 174 14.75 -5.54 2.67
N ALA A 175 13.81 -4.98 1.88
CA ALA A 175 12.48 -5.55 1.75
C ALA A 175 12.51 -6.96 1.12
N LEU A 176 13.31 -7.15 0.05
CA LEU A 176 13.50 -8.46 -0.57
C LEU A 176 14.11 -9.48 0.41
N GLN A 177 15.11 -9.06 1.18
CA GLN A 177 15.75 -9.87 2.22
C GLN A 177 14.75 -10.28 3.31
N ALA A 178 13.95 -9.34 3.82
CA ALA A 178 12.93 -9.63 4.83
C ALA A 178 11.92 -10.69 4.36
N MET A 179 11.57 -10.66 3.07
CA MET A 179 10.58 -11.58 2.52
C MET A 179 11.14 -12.93 2.06
N THR A 180 12.42 -12.99 1.67
CA THR A 180 12.99 -14.17 0.98
C THR A 180 14.17 -14.81 1.70
N GLY A 181 14.72 -14.14 2.71
CA GLY A 181 15.97 -14.50 3.36
C GLY A 181 17.19 -13.86 2.70
N GLU A 182 18.25 -13.70 3.47
CA GLU A 182 19.50 -13.04 3.05
C GLU A 182 20.18 -13.75 1.88
N GLU A 183 20.37 -15.06 2.00
CA GLU A 183 21.04 -15.88 0.98
C GLU A 183 20.28 -15.81 -0.36
N ALA A 184 18.96 -16.06 -0.34
CA ALA A 184 18.15 -16.02 -1.55
C ALA A 184 18.10 -14.63 -2.20
N ALA A 185 18.03 -13.56 -1.39
CA ALA A 185 18.07 -12.19 -1.91
C ALA A 185 19.43 -11.84 -2.52
N ALA A 186 20.53 -12.24 -1.88
CA ALA A 186 21.89 -12.04 -2.38
C ALA A 186 22.11 -12.77 -3.71
N ASP A 187 21.68 -14.04 -3.81
CA ASP A 187 21.81 -14.85 -5.02
C ASP A 187 21.04 -14.26 -6.20
N LEU A 188 19.79 -13.83 -5.96
CA LEU A 188 18.97 -13.16 -6.96
C LEU A 188 19.65 -11.90 -7.48
N LEU A 189 20.17 -11.06 -6.59
CA LEU A 189 20.83 -9.81 -6.96
C LEU A 189 22.16 -10.05 -7.70
N ALA A 190 22.94 -11.04 -7.26
CA ALA A 190 24.19 -11.42 -7.90
C ALA A 190 23.94 -11.95 -9.32
N SER A 191 22.90 -12.75 -9.52
CA SER A 191 22.47 -13.20 -10.84
C SER A 191 22.04 -12.02 -11.73
N ALA A 192 21.19 -11.14 -11.21
CA ALA A 192 20.69 -9.99 -11.95
C ALA A 192 21.81 -9.03 -12.39
N LYS A 193 22.78 -8.75 -11.51
CA LYS A 193 23.94 -7.89 -11.80
C LYS A 193 24.81 -8.39 -12.94
N LYS A 194 24.90 -9.71 -13.16
CA LYS A 194 25.63 -10.28 -14.29
C LYS A 194 24.95 -9.98 -15.63
N ASN A 195 23.63 -9.86 -15.63
CA ASN A 195 22.82 -9.75 -16.84
C ASN A 195 22.56 -8.28 -17.25
N VAL A 196 22.50 -7.36 -16.28
CA VAL A 196 22.22 -5.92 -16.52
C VAL A 196 23.39 -5.15 -17.13
N GLN A 197 24.60 -5.71 -17.22
CA GLN A 197 25.75 -5.02 -17.83
C GLN A 197 25.52 -4.55 -19.28
N HIS A 198 24.43 -4.98 -19.92
CA HIS A 198 24.04 -4.59 -21.29
C HIS A 198 22.87 -3.60 -21.40
N LEU A 199 22.21 -3.22 -20.29
CA LEU A 199 21.10 -2.26 -20.33
C LEU A 199 21.65 -0.84 -20.24
N ASN A 200 21.83 -0.18 -21.40
CA ASN A 200 22.06 1.28 -21.49
C ASN A 200 20.92 2.02 -20.80
N THR A 201 21.07 2.29 -19.50
CA THR A 201 20.03 2.94 -18.70
C THR A 201 20.21 4.46 -18.77
N GLU A 202 19.97 5.05 -19.95
CA GLU A 202 19.49 6.44 -20.00
C GLU A 202 18.03 6.44 -19.54
N VAL A 203 17.84 6.23 -18.24
CA VAL A 203 16.51 6.32 -17.65
C VAL A 203 16.14 7.79 -17.61
N MET A 204 15.10 8.15 -18.36
CA MET A 204 14.38 9.42 -18.27
C MET A 204 13.85 9.62 -16.84
N LEU A 205 14.74 10.03 -15.94
CA LEU A 205 14.41 10.76 -14.73
C LEU A 205 14.07 12.17 -15.21
N THR A 206 12.82 12.58 -15.09
CA THR A 206 12.40 13.98 -14.81
C THR A 206 10.91 14.15 -15.09
N ARG A 207 10.07 13.53 -14.28
CA ARG A 207 8.95 14.28 -13.75
C ARG A 207 8.64 13.75 -12.37
N PRO A 208 8.88 14.54 -11.30
CA PRO A 208 8.27 14.26 -10.01
C PRO A 208 6.76 14.30 -10.23
N LEU A 209 6.15 13.14 -10.42
CA LEU A 209 4.71 12.99 -10.32
C LEU A 209 4.42 13.19 -8.84
N GLY A 210 3.97 14.40 -8.49
CA GLY A 210 3.66 14.72 -7.11
C GLY A 210 2.71 13.69 -6.54
N ARG A 211 3.00 13.19 -5.34
CA ARG A 211 2.25 12.17 -4.59
C ARG A 211 0.78 12.50 -4.31
N LYS A 212 0.26 13.58 -4.91
CA LYS A 212 -1.07 14.12 -4.67
C LYS A 212 -2.13 13.08 -4.99
N VAL A 213 -2.70 12.54 -3.93
CA VAL A 213 -4.01 11.91 -3.93
C VAL A 213 -4.97 12.80 -4.72
N SER A 214 -5.63 12.24 -5.73
CA SER A 214 -6.58 13.05 -6.50
C SER A 214 -7.65 13.59 -5.56
N ARG A 215 -8.04 14.86 -5.73
CA ARG A 215 -9.13 15.46 -4.92
C ARG A 215 -10.39 14.61 -4.94
N ARG A 216 -10.66 13.91 -6.05
CA ARG A 216 -11.75 12.95 -6.18
C ARG A 216 -11.59 11.78 -5.21
N LEU A 217 -10.43 11.14 -5.15
CA LEU A 217 -10.18 10.07 -4.19
C LEU A 217 -10.28 10.59 -2.75
N ALA A 218 -9.64 11.72 -2.44
CA ALA A 218 -9.73 12.34 -1.11
C ALA A 218 -11.19 12.61 -0.70
N SER A 219 -12.03 13.14 -1.59
CA SER A 219 -13.46 13.38 -1.33
C SER A 219 -14.26 12.08 -1.10
N ARG A 220 -13.98 11.01 -1.87
CA ARG A 220 -14.63 9.71 -1.68
C ARG A 220 -14.22 9.07 -0.36
N LEU A 221 -12.94 9.16 0.00
CA LEU A 221 -12.42 8.70 1.28
C LEU A 221 -13.03 9.50 2.44
N ALA A 222 -13.08 10.83 2.32
CA ALA A 222 -13.69 11.71 3.31
C ALA A 222 -15.17 11.39 3.52
N SER A 223 -15.93 11.17 2.44
CA SER A 223 -17.33 10.74 2.51
C SER A 223 -17.49 9.37 3.19
N ARG A 224 -16.62 8.41 2.87
CA ARG A 224 -16.65 7.07 3.48
C ARG A 224 -16.26 7.06 4.95
N ILE A 225 -15.31 7.91 5.36
CA ILE A 225 -14.96 8.10 6.77
C ILE A 225 -16.08 8.86 7.49
N GLY A 226 -16.58 9.95 6.89
CA GLY A 226 -17.64 10.79 7.44
C GLY A 226 -18.94 10.05 7.70
N THR A 227 -19.38 9.18 6.78
CA THR A 227 -20.57 8.31 6.97
C THR A 227 -20.42 7.31 8.11
N ARG A 228 -19.18 6.99 8.51
CA ARG A 228 -18.89 6.08 9.63
C ARG A 228 -18.69 6.81 10.96
N ILE A 229 -18.68 8.14 10.98
CA ILE A 229 -18.68 8.93 12.22
C ILE A 229 -20.16 9.21 12.57
N PRO A 230 -20.75 8.54 13.58
CA PRO A 230 -22.12 8.83 13.95
C PRO A 230 -22.22 10.27 14.44
N ALA A 231 -23.22 11.02 13.95
CA ALA A 231 -23.49 12.40 14.37
C ALA A 231 -23.59 12.56 15.90
N ARG A 232 -23.92 11.48 16.63
CA ARG A 232 -23.98 11.42 18.09
C ARG A 232 -22.61 11.45 18.79
N MET A 233 -21.50 11.18 18.10
CA MET A 233 -20.14 11.38 18.65
C MET A 233 -19.75 12.87 18.67
N ILE A 234 -20.39 13.70 17.85
CA ILE A 234 -20.23 15.16 17.85
C ILE A 234 -21.05 15.78 18.99
N VAL A 235 -22.15 15.14 19.40
CA VAL A 235 -23.06 15.63 20.43
C VAL A 235 -22.90 14.77 21.70
N GLY A 236 -21.83 15.06 22.44
CA GLY A 236 -21.35 14.25 23.55
C GLY A 236 -22.41 13.87 24.58
N PHE A 237 -22.61 12.58 24.80
CA PHE A 237 -23.29 12.04 25.97
C PHE A 237 -22.69 10.65 26.26
N LEU A 238 -22.01 10.52 27.42
CA LEU A 238 -21.27 9.36 27.97
C LEU A 238 -19.85 9.10 27.41
N PRO A 239 -18.79 9.59 28.10
CA PRO A 239 -17.38 9.41 27.73
C PRO A 239 -16.95 7.95 27.49
N VAL A 240 -17.44 7.03 28.34
CA VAL A 240 -17.10 5.61 28.26
C VAL A 240 -17.76 4.94 27.05
N ALA A 241 -19.03 5.22 26.79
CA ALA A 241 -19.73 4.69 25.62
C ALA A 241 -19.14 5.22 24.31
N GLY A 242 -18.72 6.50 24.29
CA GLY A 242 -18.00 7.11 23.17
C GLY A 242 -16.66 6.43 22.87
N ALA A 243 -15.88 6.10 23.90
CA ALA A 243 -14.61 5.38 23.74
C ALA A 243 -14.78 4.00 23.09
N PHE A 244 -15.75 3.21 23.55
CA PHE A 244 -16.05 1.90 22.96
C PHE A 244 -16.56 2.01 21.52
N ALA A 245 -17.45 2.97 21.24
CA ALA A 245 -17.96 3.20 19.89
C ALA A 245 -16.84 3.60 18.93
N ASN A 246 -15.94 4.50 19.34
CA ASN A 246 -14.80 4.93 18.53
C ASN A 246 -13.85 3.77 18.23
N ALA A 247 -13.45 3.01 19.26
CA ALA A 247 -12.59 1.85 19.11
C ALA A 247 -13.21 0.81 18.16
N PHE A 248 -14.51 0.54 18.29
CA PHE A 248 -15.24 -0.38 17.42
C PHE A 248 -15.25 0.09 15.96
N LEU A 249 -15.54 1.38 15.71
CA LEU A 249 -15.56 1.96 14.36
C LEU A 249 -14.18 1.95 13.71
N ASN A 250 -13.12 2.22 14.48
CA ASN A 250 -11.74 2.13 14.00
C ASN A 250 -11.38 0.70 13.60
N VAL A 251 -11.74 -0.29 14.43
CA VAL A 251 -11.53 -1.72 14.12
C VAL A 251 -12.32 -2.15 12.87
N GLN A 252 -13.60 -1.78 12.77
CA GLN A 252 -14.42 -2.10 11.61
C GLN A 252 -13.86 -1.45 10.33
N THR A 253 -13.36 -0.22 10.45
CA THR A 253 -12.78 0.49 9.32
C THR A 253 -11.50 -0.17 8.82
N ILE A 254 -10.63 -0.58 9.74
CA ILE A 254 -9.40 -1.27 9.40
C ILE A 254 -9.66 -2.67 8.82
N ARG A 255 -10.64 -3.41 9.34
CA ARG A 255 -11.03 -4.71 8.73
C ARG A 255 -11.51 -4.54 7.29
N SER A 256 -12.40 -3.58 7.06
CA SER A 256 -12.90 -3.27 5.71
C SER A 256 -11.79 -2.81 4.76
N MET A 257 -10.77 -2.10 5.27
CA MET A 257 -9.59 -1.72 4.50
C MET A 257 -8.69 -2.93 4.22
N ALA A 258 -8.46 -3.78 5.22
CA ALA A 258 -7.69 -5.01 5.08
C ALA A 258 -8.28 -5.94 4.02
N GLU A 259 -9.62 -6.09 3.98
CA GLU A 259 -10.31 -6.84 2.91
C GLU A 259 -10.03 -6.27 1.52
N SER A 260 -9.92 -4.93 1.40
CA SER A 260 -9.61 -4.27 0.14
C SER A 260 -8.13 -4.46 -0.25
N ALA A 261 -7.22 -4.47 0.73
CA ALA A 261 -5.82 -4.81 0.54
C ALA A 261 -5.67 -6.27 0.06
N GLU A 262 -6.39 -7.20 0.68
CA GLU A 262 -6.39 -8.60 0.25
C GLU A 262 -6.85 -8.74 -1.20
N LYS A 263 -7.97 -8.10 -1.57
CA LYS A 263 -8.47 -8.10 -2.95
C LYS A 263 -7.45 -7.52 -3.95
N TYR A 264 -6.77 -6.43 -3.58
CA TYR A 264 -5.72 -5.83 -4.40
C TYR A 264 -4.54 -6.79 -4.61
N TYR A 265 -3.99 -7.35 -3.52
CA TYR A 265 -2.83 -8.24 -3.57
C TYR A 265 -3.13 -9.65 -4.12
N ASP A 266 -4.39 -10.09 -4.08
CA ASP A 266 -4.81 -11.33 -4.73
C ASP A 266 -4.84 -11.23 -6.25
N ARG A 267 -5.01 -10.01 -6.79
CA ARG A 267 -5.00 -9.69 -8.23
C ARG A 267 -3.65 -9.14 -8.71
N ARG A 268 -2.56 -9.53 -8.04
CA ARG A 268 -1.20 -9.15 -8.41
C ARG A 268 -0.76 -9.75 -9.76
N LEU A 269 0.13 -9.05 -10.44
CA LEU A 269 0.91 -9.56 -11.56
C LEU A 269 1.80 -10.71 -11.08
N ARG A 270 1.70 -11.86 -11.75
CA ARG A 270 2.36 -13.12 -11.44
C ARG A 270 3.16 -13.57 -12.66
N ARG A 271 4.10 -14.49 -12.44
CA ARG A 271 4.89 -15.07 -13.52
C ARG A 271 4.03 -15.64 -14.65
N GLU A 272 2.96 -16.36 -14.31
CA GLU A 272 2.02 -16.95 -15.29
C GLU A 272 1.44 -15.94 -16.29
N HIS A 273 1.21 -14.70 -15.86
CA HIS A 273 0.73 -13.64 -16.75
C HIS A 273 1.82 -13.13 -17.70
N LEU A 274 3.08 -13.17 -17.28
CA LEU A 274 4.24 -12.73 -18.06
C LEU A 274 4.60 -13.78 -19.12
N ASP A 275 4.54 -15.05 -18.76
CA ASP A 275 4.79 -16.17 -19.69
C ASP A 275 3.77 -16.12 -20.85
N LEU A 276 2.47 -15.96 -20.53
CA LEU A 276 1.41 -15.82 -21.53
C LEU A 276 1.57 -14.61 -22.44
N ALA A 277 2.05 -13.48 -21.92
CA ALA A 277 2.24 -12.25 -22.69
C ALA A 277 3.51 -12.28 -23.56
N SER A 278 4.46 -13.18 -23.26
CA SER A 278 5.70 -13.35 -24.02
C SER A 278 5.63 -14.42 -25.11
N SER A 279 4.54 -15.20 -25.12
CA SER A 279 4.26 -16.28 -26.08
C SER A 279 3.72 -15.73 -27.40
#